data_AF-T0QM89-F1
#
_entry.id   AF-T0QM89-F1
#
_cell.length_a   1.000
_cell.length_b   1.000
_cell.length_c   1.000
_cell.angle_alpha   90.00
_cell.angle_beta   90.00
_cell.angle_gamma   90.00
#
_symmetry.space_group_name_H-M   'P 1'
#
loop_
_entity.id
_entity.type
_entity.pdbx_description
1 polymer ?
#
loop_
_entity_poly.entity_id
_entity_poly.type
_entity_poly.pdbx_seq_one_letter_code
_entity_poly.pdbx_strand_id
1 'polypeptide(L)' 'MDEVHKGTQGDSTVNWDALFQASCQKKACAIQWCLARNDYQEKRCKLELDAYKACCAQVKADHLAAQERSGA' A
#
# COMPACT_ATOMS: atom_id res chain seq x y z
N MET A 1 -4.39 8.33 -0.80
CA MET A 1 -3.19 7.62 -1.30
C MET A 1 -1.91 8.16 -0.64
N ASP A 2 -1.79 9.45 -0.28
CA ASP A 2 -0.64 9.99 0.46
C ASP A 2 -0.26 9.24 1.74
N GLU A 3 -1.24 8.72 2.47
CA GLU A 3 -1.00 8.11 3.78
C GLU A 3 -0.11 6.85 3.71
N VAL A 4 -0.14 6.08 2.61
CA VAL A 4 0.70 4.87 2.47
C VAL A 4 2.17 5.22 2.19
N HIS A 5 2.42 6.40 1.63
CA HIS A 5 3.76 6.93 1.33
C HIS A 5 4.39 7.71 2.49
N LYS A 6 3.66 7.88 3.60
CA LYS A 6 4.23 8.53 4.79
C LYS A 6 5.48 7.76 5.25
N GLY A 7 6.62 8.44 5.31
CA GLY A 7 7.91 7.87 5.74
C GLY A 7 8.68 7.10 4.66
N THR A 8 8.23 7.07 3.40
CA THR A 8 9.00 6.47 2.30
C THR A 8 9.93 7.47 1.59
N GLN A 9 9.76 8.77 1.86
CA GLN A 9 10.45 9.88 1.18
C GLN A 9 11.97 9.94 1.44
N GLY A 10 12.48 9.19 2.43
CA GLY A 10 13.91 9.16 2.76
C GLY A 10 14.71 8.07 2.04
N ASP A 11 14.03 7.12 1.39
CA ASP A 11 14.68 6.02 0.68
C ASP A 11 14.52 6.20 -0.83
N SER A 12 15.51 6.86 -1.44
CA SER A 12 15.57 7.09 -2.90
C SER A 12 15.97 5.85 -3.69
N THR A 13 16.35 4.76 -3.01
CA THR A 13 16.78 3.52 -3.66
C THR A 13 15.62 2.57 -3.97
N VAL A 14 14.47 2.80 -3.33
CA VAL A 14 13.29 1.93 -3.45
C VAL A 14 12.18 2.62 -4.23
N ASN A 15 11.72 1.95 -5.29
CA ASN A 15 10.49 2.34 -5.97
C ASN A 15 9.28 1.79 -5.18
N TRP A 16 8.80 2.59 -4.22
CA TRP A 16 7.70 2.23 -3.34
C TRP A 16 6.37 1.99 -4.08
N ASP A 17 6.08 2.78 -5.11
CA ASP A 17 4.88 2.59 -5.94
C ASP A 17 4.89 1.22 -6.61
N ALA A 18 6.02 0.83 -7.23
CA ALA A 18 6.17 -0.46 -7.87
C ALA A 18 6.07 -1.61 -6.85
N LEU A 19 6.68 -1.46 -5.67
CA LEU A 19 6.65 -2.46 -4.60
C LEU A 19 5.24 -2.66 -4.03
N PHE A 20 4.53 -1.57 -3.74
CA PHE A 20 3.14 -1.62 -3.28
C PHE A 20 2.22 -2.16 -4.36
N GLN A 21 2.42 -1.76 -5.62
CA GLN A 21 1.62 -2.27 -6.73
C GLN A 21 1.80 -3.79 -6.88
N ALA A 22 3.03 -4.30 -6.85
CA ALA A 22 3.30 -5.73 -6.95
C ALA A 22 2.70 -6.52 -5.78
N SER A 23 2.81 -5.99 -4.56
CA SER A 23 2.45 -6.72 -3.34
C SER A 23 0.96 -6.60 -2.97
N CYS A 24 0.36 -5.45 -3.25
CA CYS A 24 -0.98 -5.09 -2.82
C CYS A 24 -1.98 -4.98 -3.98
N GLN A 25 -1.62 -5.43 -5.19
CA GLN A 25 -2.47 -5.36 -6.41
C GLN A 25 -3.89 -5.86 -6.16
N LYS A 26 -4.05 -7.02 -5.50
CA LYS A 26 -5.37 -7.61 -5.24
C LYS A 26 -6.26 -6.70 -4.40
N LYS A 27 -5.69 -6.00 -3.42
CA LYS A 27 -6.42 -5.04 -2.57
C LYS A 27 -6.74 -3.76 -3.35
N ALA A 28 -5.81 -3.28 -4.18
CA ALA A 28 -6.06 -2.15 -5.07
C ALA A 28 -7.23 -2.45 -6.04
N CYS A 29 -7.28 -3.65 -6.63
CA CYS A 29 -8.40 -4.07 -7.46
C CYS A 29 -9.72 -4.12 -6.68
N ALA A 30 -9.71 -4.59 -5.42
CA ALA A 30 -10.92 -4.61 -4.59
C ALA A 30 -11.49 -3.20 -4.34
N ILE A 31 -10.62 -2.19 -4.16
CA ILE A 31 -11.04 -0.78 -4.07
C ILE A 31 -11.73 -0.35 -5.36
N GLN A 32 -11.14 -0.63 -6.53
CA GLN A 32 -11.74 -0.26 -7.83
C GLN A 32 -13.10 -0.92 -8.04
N TRP A 33 -13.25 -2.18 -7.67
CA TRP A 33 -14.53 -2.89 -7.70
C TRP A 33 -15.56 -2.27 -6.76
N CYS A 34 -15.15 -1.89 -5.54
CA CYS A 34 -16.02 -1.22 -4.60
C CYS A 34 -16.47 0.15 -5.13
N LEU A 35 -15.54 0.95 -5.66
CA LEU A 35 -15.83 2.27 -6.23
C LEU A 35 -16.83 2.15 -7.38
N ALA A 36 -16.61 1.23 -8.31
CA ALA A 36 -17.52 0.99 -9.43
C ALA A 36 -18.94 0.61 -8.98
N ARG A 37 -19.07 -0.10 -7.86
CA ARG A 37 -20.37 -0.50 -7.28
C ARG A 37 -21.05 0.59 -6.45
N ASN A 38 -20.31 1.61 -6.03
CA ASN A 38 -20.77 2.62 -5.08
C ASN A 38 -20.77 4.04 -5.67
N ASP A 39 -20.87 4.17 -7.00
CA ASP A 39 -20.82 5.45 -7.71
C ASP A 39 -19.60 6.29 -7.31
N TYR A 40 -18.44 5.63 -7.18
CA TYR A 40 -17.17 6.24 -6.77
C TYR A 40 -17.19 6.93 -5.40
N GLN A 41 -18.18 6.62 -4.55
CA GLN A 41 -18.23 7.14 -3.18
C GLN A 41 -17.21 6.41 -2.29
N GLU A 42 -15.97 6.92 -2.28
CA GLU A 42 -14.85 6.35 -1.51
C GLU A 42 -15.19 6.06 -0.04
N LYS A 43 -16.00 6.92 0.60
CA LYS A 43 -16.48 6.73 1.98
C LYS A 43 -17.20 5.40 2.23
N ARG A 44 -17.76 4.78 1.19
CA ARG A 44 -18.45 3.48 1.25
C ARG A 44 -17.48 2.29 1.12
N CYS A 45 -16.25 2.53 0.67
CA CYS A 45 -15.21 1.54 0.44
C CYS A 45 -14.15 1.51 1.54
N LYS A 46 -14.53 1.94 2.75
CA LYS A 46 -13.62 2.06 3.89
C LYS A 46 -12.91 0.74 4.20
N LEU A 47 -13.62 -0.38 4.09
CA LEU A 47 -13.07 -1.71 4.36
C LEU A 47 -11.92 -2.05 3.38
N GLU A 48 -12.14 -1.83 2.09
CA GLU A 48 -11.16 -2.11 1.03
C GLU A 48 -9.95 -1.16 1.13
N LEU A 49 -10.19 0.10 1.47
CA LEU A 49 -9.15 1.10 1.70
C LEU A 49 -8.29 0.74 2.91
N ASP A 50 -8.91 0.40 4.03
CA ASP A 50 -8.21 0.01 5.26
C ASP A 50 -7.39 -1.28 5.02
N ALA A 51 -7.93 -2.23 4.25
CA ALA A 51 -7.20 -3.44 3.84
C ALA A 51 -5.99 -3.15 2.93
N TYR A 52 -6.10 -2.20 2.00
CA TYR A 52 -4.97 -1.78 1.16
C TYR A 52 -3.90 -1.03 1.97
N LYS A 53 -4.31 -0.13 2.88
CA LYS A 53 -3.39 0.57 3.79
C LYS A 53 -2.63 -0.41 4.68
N ALA A 54 -3.32 -1.39 5.27
CA ALA A 54 -2.69 -2.44 6.07
C ALA A 54 -1.67 -3.25 5.25
N CYS A 55 -2.00 -3.58 3.99
CA CYS A 55 -1.06 -4.25 3.09
C CYS A 55 0.20 -3.41 2.85
N CYS A 56 0.05 -2.11 2.52
CA CYS A 56 1.21 -1.25 2.28
C CYS A 56 2.07 -1.05 3.55
N ALA A 57 1.44 -0.97 4.72
CA ALA A 57 2.14 -0.89 5.99
C ALA A 57 2.97 -2.17 6.27
N GLN A 58 2.40 -3.35 6.01
CA GLN A 58 3.12 -4.62 6.16
C GLN A 58 4.30 -4.70 5.20
N VAL A 59 4.09 -4.40 3.92
CA VAL A 59 5.16 -4.42 2.89
C VAL A 59 6.32 -3.50 3.26
N LYS A 60 6.01 -2.33 3.82
CA LYS A 60 7.03 -1.39 4.32
C LYS A 60 7.80 -1.98 5.50
N ALA A 61 7.11 -2.55 6.49
CA ALA A 61 7.74 -3.18 7.64
C ALA A 61 8.66 -4.34 7.21
N ASP A 62 8.19 -5.18 6.30
CA ASP A 62 8.95 -6.32 5.78
C ASP A 62 10.21 -5.86 5.03
N HIS A 63 10.09 -4.80 4.22
CA HIS A 63 11.22 -4.24 3.48
C HIS A 63 12.29 -3.66 4.41
N LEU A 64 11.89 -2.84 5.40
CA LEU A 64 12.81 -2.26 6.37
C LEU A 64 13.50 -3.36 7.20
N ALA A 65 12.74 -4.36 7.67
CA ALA A 65 13.30 -5.50 8.40
C ALA A 65 14.24 -6.37 7.54
N ALA A 66 14.05 -6.41 6.21
CA ALA A 66 14.97 -7.08 5.29
C ALA A 66 16.27 -6.27 5.08
N GLN A 67 16.19 -4.94 5.03
CA GLN A 67 17.36 -4.07 4.93
C GLN A 67 18.26 -4.20 6.17
N GLU A 68 17.69 -4.18 7.38
CA GLU A 68 18.44 -4.35 8.64
C GLU A 68 19.18 -5.69 8.70
N ARG A 69 18.57 -6.76 8.20
CA ARG A 69 19.19 -8.10 8.15
C ARG A 69 20.29 -8.24 7.10
N SER A 70 20.29 -7.38 6.08
CA SER A 70 21.27 -7.41 4.99
C SER A 70 22.48 -6.52 5.25
N GLY A 71 22.43 -5.69 6.30
CA GLY A 71 23.51 -4.80 6.74
C GLY A 71 24.31 -5.30 7.95
N ALA A 72 24.13 -6.56 8.36
CA ALA A 72 24.87 -7.22 9.45
C ALA A 72 25.98 -8.14 8.92
#